data_AF-A0A8T0DIY4-F1
#
_entry.id   AF-A0A8T0DIY4-F1
#
_cell.length_a   1.000
_cell.length_b   1.000
_cell.length_c   1.000
_cell.angle_alpha   90.00
_cell.angle_beta   90.00
_cell.angle_gamma   90.00
#
_symmetry.space_group_name_H-M   'P 1'
#
loop_
_entity.id
_entity.type
_entity.pdbx_description
1 polymer ?
#
loop_
_entity_poly.entity_id
_entity_poly.type
_entity_poly.pdbx_seq_one_letter_code
_entity_poly.pdbx_strand_id
1 'polypeptide(L)'
;MGICNLVLIMLLLGHWNACLQFLVPMLMDFPVQSWVSKSHLQDAHWFEQYTWALFKALSHMLSIGYGRYPPSSLPEAWITIVSMMTGATCYALFVGHAAALIQSFDASKRKYREMVSVYSIGCHWY
;
A
#
# COMPACT_ATOMS: atom_id res chain seq x y z
N MET A 1 -17.75 3.57 0.61
CA MET A 1 -16.56 4.43 0.80
C MET A 1 -15.95 4.67 -0.58
N GLY A 2 -15.75 5.92 -1.00
CA GLY A 2 -15.16 6.20 -2.32
C GLY A 2 -13.70 5.75 -2.39
N ILE A 3 -13.20 5.47 -3.61
CA ILE A 3 -11.79 5.14 -3.87
C ILE A 3 -10.85 6.20 -3.27
N CYS A 4 -11.21 7.48 -3.34
CA CYS A 4 -10.41 8.56 -2.76
C CYS A 4 -10.17 8.38 -1.25
N ASN A 5 -11.15 7.87 -0.50
CA ASN A 5 -10.98 7.65 0.93
C ASN A 5 -10.01 6.49 1.22
N LEU A 6 -10.03 5.45 0.38
CA LEU A 6 -9.07 4.34 0.49
C LEU A 6 -7.66 4.77 0.14
N VAL A 7 -7.48 5.55 -0.92
CA VAL A 7 -6.17 6.10 -1.29
C VAL A 7 -5.61 6.97 -0.18
N LEU A 8 -6.44 7.82 0.44
CA LEU A 8 -6.04 8.62 1.60
C LEU A 8 -5.65 7.75 2.79
N ILE A 9 -6.41 6.70 3.11
CA ILE A 9 -6.09 5.74 4.18
C ILE A 9 -4.78 5.02 3.89
N MET A 10 -4.53 4.59 2.64
CA MET A 10 -3.27 3.94 2.24
C MET A 10 -2.07 4.88 2.41
N LEU A 11 -2.20 6.15 2.03
CA LEU A 11 -1.15 7.15 2.23
C LEU A 11 -0.90 7.43 3.72
N LEU A 12 -1.95 7.49 4.53
CA LEU A 12 -1.83 7.69 5.98
C LEU A 12 -1.11 6.51 6.65
N LEU A 13 -1.48 5.28 6.28
CA LEU A 13 -0.83 4.06 6.77
C LEU A 13 0.63 3.97 6.31
N GLY A 14 0.90 4.35 5.06
CA GLY A 14 2.27 4.46 4.54
C GLY A 14 3.12 5.45 5.36
N HIS A 15 2.57 6.62 5.69
CA HIS A 15 3.23 7.61 6.54
C HIS A 15 3.50 7.08 7.96
N TRP A 16 2.50 6.47 8.61
CA TRP A 16 2.69 5.88 9.95
C TRP A 16 3.75 4.78 9.95
N ASN A 17 3.72 3.91 8.95
CA ASN A 17 4.68 2.83 8.82
C ASN A 17 6.10 3.35 8.54
N ALA A 18 6.24 4.40 7.74
CA ALA A 18 7.51 5.08 7.50
C ALA A 18 8.07 5.72 8.79
N CYS A 19 7.23 6.46 9.52
CA CYS A 19 7.60 7.07 10.79
C CYS A 19 8.00 6.02 11.83
N LEU A 20 7.26 4.90 11.93
CA LEU A 20 7.60 3.81 12.83
C LEU A 20 8.94 3.14 12.46
N GLN A 21 9.20 2.92 11.16
CA GLN A 21 10.48 2.37 10.69
C GLN A 21 11.68 3.29 10.96
N PHE A 22 11.46 4.60 11.06
CA PHE A 22 12.49 5.59 11.39
C PHE A 22 12.64 5.79 12.91
N LEU A 23 11.54 5.71 13.66
CA LEU A 23 11.51 5.86 15.12
C LEU A 23 12.26 4.72 15.83
N VAL A 24 12.19 3.50 15.32
CA VAL A 24 12.83 2.33 15.96
C VAL A 24 14.36 2.45 15.99
N PRO A 25 15.06 2.78 14.88
CA PRO A 25 16.48 3.12 14.91
C PRO A 25 16.81 4.32 15.81
N MET A 26 15.94 5.32 15.86
CA MET A 26 16.12 6.51 16.71
C MET A 26 16.09 6.16 18.21
N LEU A 27 15.17 5.27 18.63
CA LEU A 27 15.07 4.80 20.02
C LEU A 27 16.23 3.89 20.44
N MET A 28 16.96 3.33 19.48
CA MET A 28 18.10 2.44 19.70
C MET A 28 19.45 3.16 19.59
N ASP A 29 19.46 4.50 19.63
CA ASP A 29 20.65 5.35 19.43
C ASP A 29 21.43 5.02 18.15
N PHE A 30 20.70 4.81 17.05
CA PHE A 30 21.23 4.54 15.70
C PHE A 30 22.36 3.50 15.68
N PRO A 31 22.06 2.21 15.93
CA PRO A 31 23.08 1.17 15.93
C PRO A 31 23.77 1.11 14.55
N VAL A 32 25.08 0.88 14.52
CA VAL A 32 25.90 0.87 13.28
C VAL A 32 25.34 -0.05 12.19
N GLN A 33 24.64 -1.11 12.60
CA GLN A 33 24.02 -2.07 11.70
C GLN A 33 22.65 -1.63 11.16
N SER A 34 22.07 -0.54 11.64
CA SER A 34 20.76 -0.07 11.17
C SER A 34 20.79 0.42 9.73
N TRP A 35 19.64 0.33 9.07
CA TRP A 35 19.49 0.78 7.68
C TRP A 35 19.78 2.29 7.51
N VAL A 36 19.51 3.10 8.54
CA VAL A 36 19.76 4.55 8.57
C VAL A 36 21.27 4.83 8.58
N SER A 37 22.01 4.10 9.42
CA SER A 37 23.46 4.24 9.57
C SER A 37 24.20 3.76 8.32
N LYS A 38 23.78 2.62 7.75
CA LYS A 38 24.33 2.07 6.50
C LYS A 38 24.12 2.97 5.29
N SER A 39 23.07 3.78 5.32
CA SER A 39 22.75 4.72 4.24
C SER A 39 23.35 6.11 4.49
N HIS A 40 24.12 6.30 5.57
CA HIS A 40 24.66 7.60 5.99
C HIS A 40 23.59 8.71 6.08
N LEU A 41 22.37 8.33 6.48
CA LEU A 41 21.21 9.24 6.55
C LEU A 41 21.08 9.97 7.89
N GLN A 42 21.92 9.64 8.88
CA GLN A 42 21.85 10.24 10.23
C GLN A 42 22.02 11.76 10.21
N ASP A 43 22.98 12.26 9.42
CA ASP A 43 23.31 13.69 9.32
C ASP A 43 22.56 14.40 8.17
N ALA A 44 21.73 13.67 7.42
CA ALA A 44 20.98 14.21 6.30
C ALA A 44 19.84 15.12 6.76
N HIS A 45 19.29 15.92 5.84
CA HIS A 45 18.14 16.76 6.16
C HIS A 45 16.91 15.91 6.52
N TRP A 46 16.05 16.41 7.42
CA TRP A 46 14.85 15.69 7.87
C TRP A 46 13.95 15.23 6.73
N PHE A 47 13.86 16.03 5.65
CA PHE A 47 13.08 15.70 4.47
C PHE A 47 13.65 14.51 3.68
N GLU A 48 14.97 14.41 3.61
CA GLU A 48 15.66 13.31 2.94
C GLU A 48 15.49 12.01 3.73
N GLN A 49 15.67 12.07 5.06
CA GLN A 49 15.41 10.95 5.97
C GLN A 49 13.98 10.43 5.84
N TYR A 50 13.01 11.35 5.85
CA TYR A 50 11.60 11.03 5.69
C TYR A 50 11.30 10.40 4.33
N THR A 51 11.84 10.95 3.24
CA THR A 51 11.61 10.44 1.88
C THR A 51 12.13 9.01 1.74
N TRP A 52 13.32 8.72 2.26
CA TRP A 52 13.88 7.36 2.23
C TRP A 52 13.10 6.38 3.12
N ALA A 53 12.67 6.81 4.31
CA ALA A 53 11.81 6.00 5.18
C ALA A 53 10.47 5.69 4.50
N LEU A 54 9.86 6.69 3.85
CA LEU A 54 8.61 6.55 3.11
C LEU A 54 8.77 5.62 1.91
N PHE A 55 9.84 5.77 1.13
CA PHE A 55 10.16 4.89 0.02
C PHE A 55 10.30 3.43 0.46
N LYS A 56 10.97 3.19 1.60
CA LYS A 56 11.12 1.86 2.18
C LYS A 56 9.77 1.28 2.62
N ALA A 57 8.94 2.05 3.34
CA ALA A 57 7.62 1.61 3.78
C ALA A 57 6.66 1.33 2.60
N LEU A 58 6.68 2.16 1.56
CA LEU A 58 5.89 1.96 0.34
C LEU A 58 6.36 0.74 -0.46
N SER A 59 7.67 0.49 -0.51
CA SER A 59 8.22 -0.70 -1.17
C SER A 59 7.74 -1.99 -0.52
N HIS A 60 7.63 -2.02 0.82
CA HIS A 60 7.01 -3.14 1.53
C HIS A 60 5.51 -3.23 1.24
N MET A 61 4.80 -2.10 1.19
CA MET A 61 3.37 -2.06 0.94
C MET A 61 3.00 -2.61 -0.45
N LEU A 62 3.83 -2.33 -1.45
CA LEU A 62 3.65 -2.78 -2.83
C LEU A 62 4.26 -4.16 -3.11
N SER A 63 4.79 -4.83 -2.07
CA SER A 63 5.50 -6.12 -2.20
C SER A 63 6.69 -6.07 -3.19
N ILE A 64 7.34 -4.92 -3.33
CA ILE A 64 8.50 -4.73 -4.25
C ILE A 64 9.79 -5.24 -3.59
N GLY A 65 9.94 -5.08 -2.26
CA GLY A 65 11.10 -5.57 -1.51
C GLY A 65 11.60 -4.60 -0.43
N TYR A 66 12.74 -4.93 0.18
CA TYR A 66 13.29 -4.27 1.38
C TYR A 66 14.07 -2.96 1.14
N GLY A 67 14.08 -2.45 -0.09
CA GLY A 67 14.89 -1.30 -0.48
C GLY A 67 16.39 -1.64 -0.64
N ARG A 68 17.27 -0.74 -0.20
CA ARG A 68 18.73 -0.83 -0.43
C ARG A 68 19.45 -1.84 0.48
N TYR A 69 18.92 -2.12 1.66
CA TYR A 69 19.54 -3.00 2.65
C TYR A 69 18.50 -3.88 3.37
N PRO A 70 18.75 -5.20 3.52
CA PRO A 70 17.89 -6.07 4.31
C PRO A 70 17.96 -5.72 5.80
N PRO A 71 16.93 -6.06 6.59
CA PRO A 71 16.94 -5.86 8.04
C PRO A 71 18.04 -6.71 8.67
N SER A 72 19.01 -6.07 9.31
CA SER A 72 20.14 -6.75 9.99
C SER A 72 19.94 -6.89 11.49
N SER A 73 19.01 -6.14 12.06
CA SER A 73 18.68 -6.22 13.49
C SER A 73 17.31 -6.88 13.70
N LEU A 74 17.18 -7.63 14.80
CA LEU A 74 15.92 -8.25 15.22
C LEU A 74 14.73 -7.27 15.27
N PRO A 75 14.86 -6.07 15.89
CA PRO A 75 13.75 -5.11 15.94
C PRO A 75 13.36 -4.57 14.56
N GLU A 76 14.33 -4.33 13.66
CA GLU A 76 14.02 -3.93 12.28
C GLU A 76 13.29 -5.04 11.51
N ALA A 77 13.66 -6.31 11.74
CA ALA A 77 13.02 -7.45 11.10
C ALA A 77 11.55 -7.57 11.53
N TRP A 78 11.25 -7.48 12.82
CA TRP A 78 9.87 -7.55 13.33
C TRP A 78 8.98 -6.42 12.79
N ILE A 79 9.48 -5.19 12.79
CA ILE A 79 8.74 -4.04 12.25
C ILE A 79 8.52 -4.19 10.75
N THR A 80 9.51 -4.73 10.03
CA THR A 80 9.39 -5.02 8.61
C THR A 80 8.33 -6.09 8.33
N ILE A 81 8.23 -7.15 9.15
CA ILE A 81 7.19 -8.18 9.03
C ILE A 81 5.80 -7.56 9.26
N VAL A 82 5.64 -6.74 10.31
CA VAL A 82 4.36 -6.05 10.60
C VAL A 82 3.97 -5.09 9.47
N SER A 83 4.95 -4.37 8.93
CA SER A 83 4.81 -3.50 7.76
C SER A 83 4.32 -4.27 6.53
N MET A 84 4.88 -5.45 6.25
CA MET A 84 4.49 -6.27 5.11
C MET A 84 3.09 -6.85 5.27
N MET A 85 2.73 -7.33 6.47
CA MET A 85 1.38 -7.83 6.74
C MET A 85 0.34 -6.73 6.54
N THR A 86 0.57 -5.55 7.11
CA THR A 86 -0.33 -4.40 6.97
C THR A 86 -0.45 -3.98 5.51
N GLY A 87 0.68 -3.97 4.78
CA GLY A 87 0.72 -3.63 3.37
C GLY A 87 -0.05 -4.59 2.47
N ALA A 88 0.12 -5.90 2.69
CA ALA A 88 -0.58 -6.94 1.93
C ALA A 88 -2.11 -6.84 2.11
N THR A 89 -2.58 -6.62 3.34
CA THR A 89 -4.01 -6.41 3.61
C THR A 89 -4.54 -5.17 2.91
N CYS A 90 -3.82 -4.04 2.99
CA CYS A 90 -4.23 -2.80 2.34
C CYS A 90 -4.28 -2.93 0.81
N TYR A 91 -3.29 -3.59 0.22
CA TYR A 91 -3.26 -3.83 -1.22
C TYR A 91 -4.41 -4.73 -1.68
N ALA A 92 -4.73 -5.79 -0.93
CA ALA A 92 -5.87 -6.65 -1.21
C ALA A 92 -7.20 -5.87 -1.18
N LEU A 93 -7.39 -5.01 -0.18
CA LEU A 93 -8.57 -4.14 -0.09
C LEU A 93 -8.63 -3.16 -1.25
N PHE A 94 -7.50 -2.57 -1.63
CA PHE A 94 -7.42 -1.65 -2.77
C PHE A 94 -7.87 -2.32 -4.07
N VAL A 95 -7.34 -3.52 -4.37
CA VAL A 95 -7.72 -4.30 -5.55
C VAL A 95 -9.21 -4.68 -5.51
N GLY A 96 -9.72 -5.11 -4.35
CA GLY A 96 -11.13 -5.45 -4.17
C GLY A 96 -12.07 -4.27 -4.43
N HIS A 97 -11.71 -3.08 -3.94
CA HIS A 97 -12.49 -1.87 -4.18
C HIS A 97 -12.37 -1.35 -5.61
N ALA A 98 -11.20 -1.47 -6.24
CA ALA A 98 -11.03 -1.16 -7.66
C ALA A 98 -11.91 -2.08 -8.52
N ALA A 99 -11.93 -3.39 -8.24
CA ALA A 99 -12.81 -4.35 -8.93
C ALA A 99 -14.30 -4.02 -8.73
N ALA A 100 -14.71 -3.70 -7.50
CA ALA A 100 -16.09 -3.29 -7.22
C ALA A 100 -16.48 -2.00 -7.98
N LEU A 101 -15.57 -1.03 -8.11
CA LEU A 101 -15.82 0.17 -8.89
C LEU A 101 -15.96 -0.15 -10.39
N ILE A 102 -15.08 -0.97 -10.96
CA ILE A 102 -15.19 -1.42 -12.36
C ILE A 102 -16.55 -2.11 -12.59
N GLN A 103 -16.94 -3.01 -11.68
CA GLN A 103 -18.24 -3.68 -11.77
C GLN A 103 -19.42 -2.71 -11.63
N SER A 104 -19.30 -1.66 -10.81
CA SER A 104 -20.34 -0.63 -10.69
C SER A 104 -20.44 0.25 -11.94
N PHE A 105 -19.32 0.55 -12.61
CA PHE A 105 -19.29 1.28 -13.87
C PHE A 105 -19.94 0.47 -15.01
N ASP A 106 -19.67 -0.84 -15.07
CA ASP A 106 -20.26 -1.72 -16.08
C ASP A 106 -21.69 -2.21 -15.74
N ALA A 107 -22.19 -1.99 -14.52
CA ALA A 107 -23.53 -2.39 -14.11
C ALA A 107 -24.63 -1.75 -14.97
N SER A 108 -24.48 -0.47 -15.33
CA SER A 108 -25.44 0.25 -16.19
C SER A 108 -25.49 -0.35 -17.60
N LYS A 109 -24.31 -0.62 -18.19
CA LYS A 109 -24.20 -1.29 -19.49
C LYS A 109 -24.71 -2.72 -19.47
N ARG A 110 -24.44 -3.47 -18.40
CA ARG A 110 -24.94 -4.85 -18.22
C ARG A 110 -26.47 -4.87 -18.14
N LYS A 111 -27.07 -3.99 -17.34
CA LYS A 111 -28.53 -3.89 -17.22
C LYS A 111 -29.20 -3.50 -18.53
N TYR A 112 -28.58 -2.61 -19.31
CA TYR A 112 -29.05 -2.28 -20.66
C TYR A 112 -28.97 -3.48 -21.62
N ARG A 113 -27.86 -4.22 -21.62
CA ARG A 113 -27.71 -5.45 -22.44
C ARG A 113 -28.70 -6.54 -22.05
N GLU A 114 -28.96 -6.73 -20.76
CA GLU A 114 -29.97 -7.68 -20.27
C GLU A 114 -31.37 -7.31 -20.75
N MET A 115 -31.77 -6.04 -20.63
CA MET A 115 -33.06 -5.57 -21.16
C MET A 115 -33.16 -5.80 -22.67
N VAL A 116 -32.15 -5.42 -23.45
CA VAL A 116 -32.14 -5.64 -24.91
C VAL A 116 -32.21 -7.13 -25.27
N SER A 117 -31.50 -8.00 -24.54
CA SER A 117 -31.56 -9.46 -24.73
C SER A 117 -32.96 -10.01 -24.43
N VAL A 118 -33.60 -9.57 -23.35
CA VAL A 118 -34.98 -10.00 -22.99
C VAL A 118 -35.98 -9.57 -24.05
N TYR A 119 -35.86 -8.34 -24.58
CA TYR A 119 -36.71 -7.86 -25.67
C TYR A 119 -36.49 -8.65 -26.97
N SER A 120 -35.24 -8.98 -27.31
CA SER A 120 -34.91 -9.80 -28.49
C SER A 120 -35.53 -11.19 -28.42
N ILE A 121 -35.46 -11.85 -27.25
CA ILE A 121 -36.09 -13.15 -27.03
C ILE A 121 -37.61 -13.03 -27.16
N GLY A 122 -38.24 -12.02 -26.55
CA GLY A 122 -39.68 -11.79 -26.65
C GLY A 122 -40.18 -11.56 -28.08
N CYS A 123 -39.38 -10.90 -28.92
CA CYS A 123 -39.71 -10.65 -30.32
C CYS A 123 -39.54 -11.88 -31.22
N HIS A 124 -38.78 -12.90 -30.79
CA HIS A 124 -38.60 -14.16 -31.50
C HIS A 124 -39.70 -15.20 -31.18
N TRP A 125 -40.48 -14.97 -30.11
CA TRP A 125 -41.60 -15.83 -29.70
C TRP A 125 -42.98 -15.33 -30.17
N TYR A 126 -43.02 -14.26 -30.97
CA TYR A 126 -44.22 -13.70 -31.63
C TYR A 126 -44.06 -13.77 -33.15
#